data_AF-A0A0U2X6K9-F1
#
_entry.id   AF-A0A0U2X6K9-F1
#
_cell.length_a   1.000
_cell.length_b   1.000
_cell.length_c   1.000
_cell.angle_alpha   90.00
_cell.angle_beta   90.00
_cell.angle_gamma   90.00
#
_symmetry.space_group_name_H-M   'P 1'
#
loop_
_entity.id
_entity.type
_entity.pdbx_description
1 polymer ?
#
loop_
_entity_poly.entity_id
_entity_poly.type
_entity_poly.pdbx_seq_one_letter_code
_entity_poly.pdbx_strand_id
1 'polypeptide(L)'
;MSTEKYNQAKKIIVENDDLVDDFGGASEEIIKKAQLVLGIQFSEDYKLFLSCFGALTFGSIEIYGVFREDFENSGVPDAVWATLNERKLVNMPKHLVIIYNSGMGEMYCMNYKDLNSNNEPKITSYFPGFSEDAQKNEVLYDSFGEFLLDMVNEEIN
;
A
#
# COMPACT_ATOMS: atom_id res chain seq x y z
N MET A 1 -9.69 -12.54 9.56
CA MET A 1 -8.70 -11.55 10.08
C MET A 1 -7.91 -10.96 8.91
N SER A 2 -7.23 -9.81 9.07
CA SER A 2 -6.47 -9.16 7.98
C SER A 2 -5.53 -10.14 7.25
N THR A 3 -4.67 -10.86 7.99
CA THR A 3 -3.72 -11.82 7.39
C THR A 3 -4.40 -13.00 6.68
N GLU A 4 -5.59 -13.40 7.13
CA GLU A 4 -6.38 -14.43 6.46
C GLU A 4 -6.90 -13.94 5.10
N LYS A 5 -7.34 -12.67 5.03
CA LYS A 5 -7.74 -12.02 3.79
C LYS A 5 -6.55 -11.88 2.83
N TYR A 6 -5.40 -11.47 3.34
CA TYR A 6 -4.14 -11.50 2.59
C TYR A 6 -3.82 -12.90 2.03
N ASN A 7 -3.94 -13.96 2.84
CA ASN A 7 -3.66 -15.32 2.37
C ASN A 7 -4.63 -15.77 1.27
N GLN A 8 -5.90 -15.36 1.34
CA GLN A 8 -6.88 -15.58 0.27
C GLN A 8 -6.48 -14.84 -1.01
N ALA A 9 -6.10 -13.56 -0.89
CA ALA A 9 -5.65 -12.76 -2.03
C ALA A 9 -4.39 -13.34 -2.67
N LYS A 10 -3.40 -13.73 -1.86
CA LYS A 10 -2.17 -14.40 -2.32
C LYS A 10 -2.47 -15.67 -3.10
N LYS A 11 -3.46 -16.47 -2.66
CA LYS A 11 -3.86 -17.67 -3.39
C LYS A 11 -4.36 -17.32 -4.79
N ILE A 12 -5.23 -16.32 -4.90
CA ILE A 12 -5.74 -15.84 -6.19
C ILE A 12 -4.58 -15.35 -7.08
N ILE A 13 -3.67 -14.53 -6.54
CA ILE A 13 -2.52 -14.02 -7.27
C ILE A 13 -1.68 -15.17 -7.85
N VAL A 14 -1.35 -16.17 -7.02
CA VAL A 14 -0.54 -17.33 -7.44
C VAL A 14 -1.27 -18.25 -8.43
N GLU A 15 -2.59 -18.35 -8.34
CA GLU A 15 -3.40 -19.15 -9.28
C GLU A 15 -3.56 -18.49 -10.66
N ASN A 16 -3.32 -17.18 -10.77
CA ASN A 16 -3.43 -16.37 -11.99
C ASN A 16 -2.08 -15.72 -12.34
N ASP A 17 -1.03 -16.52 -12.39
CA ASP A 17 0.36 -16.10 -12.66
C ASP A 17 0.52 -15.33 -13.98
N ASP A 18 -0.36 -15.57 -14.96
CA ASP A 18 -0.38 -14.84 -16.23
C ASP A 18 -0.73 -13.35 -16.10
N LEU A 19 -1.34 -12.95 -14.98
CA LEU A 19 -1.65 -11.57 -14.65
C LEU A 19 -0.57 -10.90 -13.77
N VAL A 20 0.41 -11.66 -13.28
CA VAL A 20 1.36 -11.20 -12.26
C VAL A 20 2.60 -10.58 -12.91
N ASP A 21 2.89 -9.34 -12.53
CA ASP A 21 4.20 -8.72 -12.71
C ASP A 21 4.63 -8.13 -11.35
N ASP A 22 5.46 -8.88 -10.63
CA ASP A 22 5.96 -8.49 -9.30
C ASP A 22 7.42 -8.01 -9.34
N PHE A 23 7.81 -7.30 -8.28
CA PHE A 23 9.13 -6.68 -8.18
C PHE A 23 10.11 -7.49 -7.31
N GLY A 24 9.75 -8.73 -6.98
CA GLY A 24 10.46 -9.60 -6.05
C GLY A 24 10.27 -9.21 -4.59
N GLY A 25 10.13 -10.22 -3.74
CA GLY A 25 10.00 -10.04 -2.29
C GLY A 25 11.13 -9.22 -1.66
N ALA A 26 10.78 -8.17 -0.92
CA ALA A 26 11.74 -7.38 -0.17
C ALA A 26 12.28 -8.13 1.06
N SER A 27 13.56 -7.93 1.33
CA SER A 27 14.18 -8.44 2.55
C SER A 27 13.67 -7.71 3.79
N GLU A 28 13.79 -8.36 4.96
CA GLU A 28 13.45 -7.74 6.25
C GLU A 28 14.25 -6.44 6.49
N GLU A 29 15.50 -6.38 6.00
CA GLU A 29 16.36 -5.20 6.09
C GLU A 29 15.79 -4.02 5.29
N ILE A 30 15.36 -4.27 4.04
CA ILE A 30 14.71 -3.28 3.18
C ILE A 30 13.42 -2.77 3.84
N ILE A 31 12.58 -3.68 4.35
CA ILE A 31 11.32 -3.34 5.02
C ILE A 31 11.59 -2.50 6.29
N LYS A 32 12.59 -2.86 7.10
CA LYS A 32 13.02 -2.07 8.26
C LYS A 32 13.47 -0.67 7.86
N LYS A 33 14.24 -0.55 6.78
CA LYS A 33 14.70 0.74 6.26
C LYS A 33 13.52 1.61 5.79
N ALA A 34 12.55 1.03 5.09
CA ALA A 34 11.32 1.72 4.69
C ALA A 34 10.54 2.28 5.89
N GLN A 35 10.34 1.44 6.92
CA GLN A 35 9.68 1.83 8.17
C GLN A 35 10.40 3.00 8.87
N LEU A 36 11.73 2.94 8.95
CA LEU A 36 12.55 4.00 9.54
C LEU A 36 12.44 5.32 8.76
N VAL A 37 12.50 5.24 7.43
CA VAL A 37 12.41 6.42 6.55
C VAL A 37 11.03 7.09 6.64
N LEU A 38 9.96 6.30 6.71
CA LEU A 38 8.61 6.82 6.85
C LEU A 38 8.24 7.23 8.28
N GLY A 39 8.94 6.69 9.28
CA GLY A 39 8.64 6.87 10.71
C GLY A 39 7.40 6.08 11.16
N ILE A 40 7.16 4.92 10.55
CA ILE A 40 5.92 4.14 10.69
C ILE A 40 6.28 2.66 10.89
N GLN A 41 5.47 1.91 11.64
CA GLN A 41 5.55 0.46 11.72
C GLN A 41 4.46 -0.16 10.82
N PHE A 42 4.84 -0.94 9.82
CA PHE A 42 3.91 -1.57 8.90
C PHE A 42 3.12 -2.71 9.57
N SER A 43 1.86 -2.86 9.17
CA SER A 43 1.01 -3.98 9.58
C SER A 43 1.53 -5.32 9.06
N GLU A 44 1.13 -6.41 9.71
CA GLU A 44 1.64 -7.73 9.41
C GLU A 44 1.27 -8.20 8.00
N ASP A 45 0.03 -7.97 7.57
CA ASP A 45 -0.43 -8.26 6.21
C ASP A 45 0.39 -7.55 5.13
N TYR A 46 0.69 -6.27 5.31
CA TYR A 46 1.49 -5.50 4.37
C TYR A 46 2.93 -6.00 4.37
N LYS A 47 3.54 -6.28 5.54
CA LYS A 47 4.89 -6.88 5.59
C LYS A 47 4.96 -8.24 4.88
N LEU A 48 3.92 -9.07 5.01
CA LEU A 48 3.85 -10.35 4.30
C LEU A 48 3.77 -10.15 2.78
N PHE A 49 2.96 -9.18 2.31
CA PHE A 49 2.90 -8.78 0.91
C PHE A 49 4.25 -8.30 0.39
N LEU A 50 4.89 -7.36 1.11
CA LEU A 50 6.21 -6.84 0.77
C LEU A 50 7.25 -7.96 0.69
N SER A 51 7.22 -8.90 1.63
CA SER A 51 8.17 -10.01 1.66
C SER A 51 7.96 -11.02 0.53
N CYS A 52 6.76 -11.10 -0.04
CA CYS A 52 6.44 -12.03 -1.12
C CYS A 52 6.66 -11.40 -2.50
N PHE A 53 6.17 -10.18 -2.70
CA PHE A 53 6.07 -9.55 -4.02
C PHE A 53 6.90 -8.26 -4.13
N GLY A 54 7.22 -7.64 -3.00
CA GLY A 54 7.83 -6.32 -2.97
C GLY A 54 6.82 -5.24 -3.32
N ALA A 55 6.45 -5.16 -4.58
CA ALA A 55 5.28 -4.46 -5.13
C ALA A 55 4.63 -5.38 -6.18
N LEU A 56 3.39 -5.10 -6.58
CA LEU A 56 2.65 -6.02 -7.44
C LEU A 56 1.82 -5.28 -8.49
N THR A 57 2.05 -5.59 -9.75
CA THR A 57 1.05 -5.39 -10.80
C THR A 57 0.29 -6.70 -10.99
N PHE A 58 -1.03 -6.61 -11.00
CA PHE A 58 -1.92 -7.74 -11.23
C PHE A 58 -2.97 -7.33 -12.27
N GLY A 59 -2.83 -7.81 -13.51
CA GLY A 59 -3.66 -7.33 -14.61
C GLY A 59 -3.51 -5.82 -14.83
N SER A 60 -4.59 -5.07 -14.66
CA SER A 60 -4.64 -3.62 -14.84
C SER A 60 -4.31 -2.80 -13.58
N ILE A 61 -4.25 -3.44 -12.41
CA ILE A 61 -4.04 -2.76 -11.12
C ILE A 61 -2.57 -2.82 -10.69
N GLU A 62 -2.11 -1.75 -10.04
CA GLU A 62 -0.72 -1.61 -9.57
C GLU A 62 -0.70 -1.27 -8.08
N ILE A 63 -0.35 -2.25 -7.25
CA ILE A 63 -0.29 -2.16 -5.78
C ILE A 63 1.12 -1.76 -5.35
N TYR A 64 1.22 -0.62 -4.67
CA TYR A 64 2.50 -0.04 -4.31
C TYR A 64 3.11 -0.73 -3.11
N GLY A 65 4.43 -0.83 -3.17
CA GLY A 65 5.20 -1.67 -2.27
C GLY A 65 6.61 -1.16 -2.03
N VAL A 66 7.45 -2.07 -1.58
CA VAL A 66 8.85 -1.81 -1.22
C VAL A 66 9.65 -2.98 -1.79
N PHE A 67 10.60 -2.69 -2.67
CA PHE A 67 11.36 -3.73 -3.38
C PHE A 67 12.83 -3.34 -3.62
N ARG A 68 13.24 -2.14 -3.18
CA ARG A 68 14.62 -1.65 -3.29
C ARG A 68 14.98 -0.77 -2.10
N GLU A 69 16.26 -0.49 -1.94
CA GLU A 69 16.79 0.30 -0.82
C GLU A 69 16.90 1.81 -1.05
N ASP A 70 17.02 2.22 -2.32
CA ASP A 70 17.12 3.63 -2.70
C ASP A 70 15.71 4.18 -2.95
N PHE A 71 15.14 4.80 -1.91
CA PHE A 71 13.81 5.40 -1.95
C PHE A 71 13.80 6.83 -2.50
N GLU A 72 14.96 7.44 -2.76
CA GLU A 72 15.04 8.81 -3.29
C GLU A 72 15.11 8.80 -4.82
N ASN A 73 15.87 7.87 -5.40
CA ASN A 73 16.00 7.69 -6.85
C ASN A 73 15.15 6.50 -7.33
N SER A 74 13.87 6.51 -6.98
CA SER A 74 12.90 5.48 -7.34
C SER A 74 11.74 6.09 -8.15
N GLY A 75 10.66 5.35 -8.24
CA GLY A 75 9.41 5.76 -8.88
C GLY A 75 8.30 4.79 -8.52
N VAL A 76 7.08 5.08 -8.94
CA VAL A 76 5.96 4.14 -8.86
C VAL A 76 6.38 2.78 -9.47
N PRO A 77 6.08 1.64 -8.82
CA PRO A 77 5.19 1.44 -7.66
C PRO A 77 5.89 1.42 -6.28
N ASP A 78 6.95 2.19 -6.06
CA ASP A 78 7.58 2.34 -4.74
C ASP A 78 6.73 3.22 -3.81
N ALA A 79 6.11 2.60 -2.80
CA ALA A 79 5.26 3.25 -1.82
C ALA A 79 6.00 4.28 -0.97
N VAL A 80 7.28 4.04 -0.65
CA VAL A 80 8.08 4.98 0.15
C VAL A 80 8.38 6.20 -0.70
N TRP A 81 8.85 6.02 -1.93
CA TRP A 81 9.11 7.12 -2.86
C TRP A 81 7.85 7.94 -3.10
N ALA A 82 6.72 7.30 -3.44
CA ALA A 82 5.45 7.98 -3.69
C ALA A 82 5.01 8.82 -2.50
N THR A 83 5.05 8.23 -1.30
CA THR A 83 4.68 8.91 -0.05
C THR A 83 5.61 10.09 0.26
N LEU A 84 6.93 9.92 0.10
CA LEU A 84 7.89 11.01 0.35
C LEU A 84 7.76 12.12 -0.69
N ASN A 85 7.47 11.79 -1.94
CA ASN A 85 7.26 12.76 -2.99
C ASN A 85 6.03 13.62 -2.70
N GLU A 86 4.89 13.01 -2.33
CA GLU A 86 3.69 13.76 -1.94
C GLU A 86 3.89 14.61 -0.67
N ARG A 87 4.66 14.11 0.30
CA ARG A 87 5.06 14.90 1.48
C ARG A 87 5.84 16.16 1.08
N LYS A 88 6.72 16.07 0.07
CA LYS A 88 7.50 17.21 -0.43
C LYS A 88 6.64 18.18 -1.25
N LEU A 89 5.74 17.67 -2.08
CA LEU A 89 4.97 18.47 -3.04
C LEU A 89 3.77 19.19 -2.41
N VAL A 90 2.99 18.48 -1.59
CA VAL A 90 1.70 18.96 -1.09
C VAL A 90 1.60 18.91 0.44
N ASN A 91 2.73 18.71 1.13
CA ASN A 91 2.77 18.58 2.59
C ASN A 91 1.84 17.48 3.12
N MET A 92 1.82 16.32 2.42
CA MET A 92 1.04 15.16 2.82
C MET A 92 1.30 14.78 4.30
N PRO A 93 0.26 14.44 5.07
CA PRO A 93 0.44 14.10 6.48
C PRO A 93 1.34 12.88 6.71
N LYS A 94 2.20 12.97 7.74
CA LYS A 94 3.17 11.90 8.08
C LYS A 94 2.56 10.57 8.51
N HIS A 95 1.28 10.56 8.87
CA HIS A 95 0.58 9.36 9.31
C HIS A 95 -0.07 8.58 8.14
N LEU A 96 0.07 9.07 6.91
CA LEU A 96 -0.44 8.41 5.72
C LEU A 96 0.74 7.78 4.94
N VAL A 97 0.46 6.62 4.33
CA VAL A 97 1.36 5.92 3.40
C VAL A 97 0.55 5.50 2.18
N ILE A 98 0.96 5.92 1.00
CA ILE A 98 0.27 5.63 -0.27
C ILE A 98 0.54 4.18 -0.66
N ILE A 99 -0.52 3.46 -1.00
CA ILE A 99 -0.44 2.07 -1.47
C ILE A 99 -1.08 1.84 -2.84
N TYR A 100 -1.84 2.81 -3.35
CA TYR A 100 -2.54 2.68 -4.62
C TYR A 100 -2.97 4.07 -5.14
N ASN A 101 -3.01 4.22 -6.46
CA ASN A 101 -3.52 5.38 -7.16
C ASN A 101 -4.73 4.97 -8.00
N SER A 102 -5.90 5.56 -7.75
CA SER A 102 -7.12 5.21 -8.48
C SER A 102 -7.16 5.72 -9.92
N GLY A 103 -6.20 6.55 -10.31
CA GLY A 103 -6.15 7.19 -11.62
C GLY A 103 -7.11 8.39 -11.79
N MET A 104 -7.98 8.65 -10.81
CA MET A 104 -8.92 9.79 -10.81
C MET A 104 -8.52 10.92 -9.85
N GLY A 105 -7.24 10.96 -9.45
CA GLY A 105 -6.71 11.93 -8.50
C GLY A 105 -6.88 11.56 -7.02
N GLU A 106 -7.54 10.43 -6.74
CA GLU A 106 -7.64 9.84 -5.40
C GLU A 106 -6.51 8.82 -5.20
N MET A 107 -5.87 8.90 -4.05
CA MET A 107 -4.86 7.95 -3.59
C MET A 107 -5.44 7.14 -2.43
N TYR A 108 -5.16 5.84 -2.39
CA TYR A 108 -5.52 5.04 -1.22
C TYR A 108 -4.31 4.95 -0.30
N CYS A 109 -4.55 5.25 0.96
CA CYS A 109 -3.50 5.37 1.96
C CYS A 109 -3.78 4.48 3.16
N MET A 110 -2.74 3.79 3.65
CA MET A 110 -2.75 3.27 5.02
C MET A 110 -2.73 4.46 5.99
N ASN A 111 -3.74 4.56 6.83
CA ASN A 111 -3.93 5.66 7.76
C ASN A 111 -3.60 5.26 9.20
N TYR A 112 -2.42 5.69 9.67
CA TYR A 112 -1.92 5.37 11.01
C TYR A 112 -2.52 6.24 12.13
N LYS A 113 -3.47 7.14 11.82
CA LYS A 113 -4.31 7.81 12.82
C LYS A 113 -5.66 7.11 13.02
N ASP A 114 -6.11 6.31 12.06
CA ASP A 114 -7.38 5.57 12.13
C ASP A 114 -7.10 4.06 12.07
N LEU A 115 -7.02 3.47 13.26
CA LEU A 115 -6.68 2.06 13.42
C LEU A 115 -7.96 1.22 13.60
N ASN A 116 -7.94 0.00 13.07
CA ASN A 116 -8.98 -0.98 13.30
C ASN A 116 -8.87 -1.62 14.71
N SER A 117 -9.78 -2.55 15.01
CA SER A 117 -9.82 -3.26 16.30
C SER A 117 -8.56 -4.11 16.63
N ASN A 118 -7.71 -4.38 15.64
CA ASN A 118 -6.45 -5.11 15.78
C ASN A 118 -5.21 -4.19 15.82
N ASN A 119 -5.40 -2.86 15.91
CA ASN A 119 -4.35 -1.85 15.81
C ASN A 119 -3.62 -1.81 14.45
N GLU A 120 -4.28 -2.24 13.38
CA GLU A 120 -3.77 -2.10 12.01
C GLU A 120 -4.36 -0.84 11.37
N PRO A 121 -3.62 -0.15 10.48
CA PRO A 121 -4.12 1.03 9.80
C PRO A 121 -5.25 0.64 8.83
N LYS A 122 -6.34 1.40 8.85
CA LYS A 122 -7.36 1.31 7.80
C LYS A 122 -6.85 1.91 6.50
N ILE A 123 -7.50 1.54 5.40
CA ILE A 123 -7.23 2.17 4.10
C ILE A 123 -8.24 3.29 3.90
N THR A 124 -7.76 4.52 3.75
CA THR A 124 -8.60 5.70 3.53
C THR A 124 -8.27 6.38 2.21
N SER A 125 -9.26 7.06 1.63
CA SER A 125 -9.02 7.96 0.50
C SER A 125 -8.19 9.17 0.92
N TYR A 126 -7.38 9.67 -0.01
CA TYR A 126 -6.62 10.90 0.15
C TYR A 126 -6.57 11.63 -1.19
N PHE A 127 -6.84 12.93 -1.18
CA PHE A 127 -6.83 13.76 -2.38
C PHE A 127 -5.67 14.76 -2.31
N PRO A 128 -4.52 14.48 -2.95
CA PRO A 128 -3.38 15.39 -2.95
C PRO A 128 -3.75 16.83 -3.34
N GLY A 129 -3.13 17.82 -2.69
CA GLY A 129 -3.36 19.24 -2.95
C GLY A 129 -4.54 19.87 -2.21
N PHE A 130 -5.45 19.07 -1.65
CA PHE A 130 -6.47 19.56 -0.71
C PHE A 130 -5.87 19.69 0.70
N SER A 131 -6.26 20.73 1.43
CA SER A 131 -5.82 20.93 2.82
C SER A 131 -6.34 19.83 3.75
N GLU A 132 -5.63 19.56 4.86
CA GLU A 132 -5.98 18.44 5.77
C GLU A 132 -7.40 18.57 6.34
N ASP A 133 -7.91 19.79 6.53
CA ASP A 133 -9.29 20.08 6.99
C ASP A 133 -10.36 19.82 5.92
N ALA A 134 -9.99 19.87 4.64
CA ALA A 134 -10.86 19.50 3.52
C ALA A 134 -10.79 18.00 3.19
N GLN A 135 -9.81 17.27 3.72
CA GLN A 135 -9.71 15.82 3.54
C GLN A 135 -10.82 15.13 4.32
N LYS A 136 -11.69 14.41 3.60
CA LYS A 136 -12.66 13.54 4.26
C LYS A 136 -12.03 12.28 4.84
N ASN A 137 -10.94 11.80 4.24
CA ASN A 137 -10.29 10.52 4.56
C ASN A 137 -11.32 9.39 4.71
N GLU A 138 -12.16 9.21 3.68
CA GLU A 138 -13.23 8.21 3.74
C GLU A 138 -12.60 6.81 3.89
N VAL A 139 -13.11 6.03 4.84
CA VAL A 139 -12.62 4.66 5.09
C VAL A 139 -13.14 3.76 3.97
N LEU A 140 -12.21 3.18 3.21
CA LEU A 140 -12.48 2.30 2.08
C LEU A 140 -12.40 0.83 2.52
N TYR A 141 -11.39 0.48 3.33
CA TYR A 141 -11.16 -0.89 3.81
C TYR A 141 -10.67 -0.89 5.26
N ASP A 142 -10.99 -1.93 6.03
CA ASP A 142 -10.59 -2.04 7.44
C ASP A 142 -9.13 -2.50 7.61
N SER A 143 -8.50 -3.03 6.55
CA SER A 143 -7.09 -3.46 6.54
C SER A 143 -6.52 -3.56 5.12
N PHE A 144 -5.19 -3.67 5.00
CA PHE A 144 -4.53 -3.90 3.71
C PHE A 144 -4.90 -5.25 3.11
N GLY A 145 -5.01 -6.31 3.91
CA GLY A 145 -5.40 -7.64 3.44
C GLY A 145 -6.80 -7.69 2.85
N GLU A 146 -7.74 -6.90 3.38
CA GLU A 146 -9.09 -6.75 2.80
C GLU A 146 -9.07 -6.00 1.47
N PHE A 147 -8.37 -4.86 1.42
CA PHE A 147 -8.13 -4.11 0.19
C PHE A 147 -7.54 -5.00 -0.90
N LEU A 148 -6.44 -5.70 -0.62
CA LEU A 148 -5.77 -6.54 -1.61
C LEU A 148 -6.70 -7.64 -2.13
N LEU A 149 -7.48 -8.27 -1.25
CA LEU A 149 -8.42 -9.32 -1.64
C LEU A 149 -9.49 -8.78 -2.59
N ASP A 150 -10.05 -7.62 -2.29
CA ASP A 150 -11.09 -7.01 -3.13
C ASP A 150 -10.54 -6.68 -4.51
N MET A 151 -9.40 -5.98 -4.55
CA MET A 151 -8.73 -5.57 -5.79
C MET A 151 -8.42 -6.76 -6.72
N VAL A 152 -7.87 -7.86 -6.19
CA VAL A 152 -7.55 -9.03 -7.04
C VAL A 152 -8.78 -9.81 -7.46
N ASN A 153 -9.88 -9.78 -6.69
CA ASN A 153 -11.14 -10.39 -7.11
C ASN A 153 -11.79 -9.59 -8.24
N GLU A 154 -11.77 -8.26 -8.16
CA GLU A 154 -12.32 -7.39 -9.20
C GLU A 154 -11.64 -7.61 -10.56
N GLU A 155 -10.33 -7.81 -10.57
CA GLU A 155 -9.55 -7.99 -11.81
C GLU A 155 -9.81 -9.33 -12.53
N ILE A 156 -10.21 -10.39 -11.80
CA ILE A 156 -10.48 -11.72 -12.38
C ILE A 156 -11.96 -11.97 -12.71
N ASN A 157 -12.84 -10.99 -12.45
CA ASN A 157 -14.29 -11.10 -12.66
C ASN A 157 -14.74 -10.82 -14.10
#